data_AF-B0BVE9-F1
#
_entry.id   AF-B0BVE9-F1
#
_cell.length_a   1.000
_cell.length_b   1.000
_cell.length_c   1.000
_cell.angle_alpha   90.00
_cell.angle_beta   90.00
_cell.angle_gamma   90.00
#
_symmetry.space_group_name_H-M   'P 1'
#
loop_
_entity.id
_entity.type
_entity.pdbx_description
1 polymer ?
#
loop_
_entity_poly.entity_id
_entity_poly.type
_entity_poly.pdbx_seq_one_letter_code
_entity_poly.pdbx_strand_id
1 'polypeptide(L)' 'MKATEYKGSWWNYWLNWLIKNNNKLVDSLDYQNLEVIEEAPGSYVRK' A
#
# COMPACT_ATOMS: atom_id res chain seq x y z
N MET A 1 30.13 5.43 -5.65
CA MET A 1 28.83 5.83 -5.09
C MET A 1 28.90 5.77 -3.57
N LYS A 2 28.38 6.78 -2.85
CA LYS A 2 28.20 6.75 -1.40
C LYS A 2 26.72 6.99 -1.10
N ALA A 3 26.13 6.19 -0.22
CA ALA A 3 24.78 6.42 0.29
C ALA A 3 24.84 7.38 1.49
N THR A 4 23.72 8.06 1.74
CA THR A 4 23.57 9.00 2.88
C THR A 4 22.57 8.40 3.85
N GLU A 5 22.86 8.46 5.15
CA GLU A 5 21.92 8.06 6.20
C GLU A 5 20.79 9.10 6.30
N TYR A 6 19.56 8.60 6.36
CA TYR A 6 18.37 9.41 6.64
C TYR A 6 17.69 8.87 7.88
N LYS A 7 17.37 9.75 8.83
CA LYS A 7 16.66 9.37 10.05
C LYS A 7 15.19 9.09 9.74
N GLY A 8 14.63 8.06 10.38
CA GLY A 8 13.22 7.70 10.28
C GLY A 8 12.93 6.59 9.27
N SER A 9 11.64 6.33 9.01
CA SER A 9 11.20 5.25 8.13
C SER A 9 11.40 5.60 6.66
N TRP A 10 11.88 4.64 5.89
CA TRP A 10 11.98 4.73 4.43
C TRP A 10 10.61 4.76 3.73
N TRP A 11 9.52 4.40 4.43
CA TRP A 11 8.16 4.39 3.89
C TRP A 11 7.75 5.75 3.29
N ASN A 12 8.17 6.85 3.90
CA ASN A 12 7.87 8.19 3.39
C ASN A 12 8.54 8.45 2.03
N TYR A 13 9.77 7.97 1.84
CA TYR A 13 10.46 8.10 0.56
C TYR A 13 9.75 7.30 -0.53
N TRP A 14 9.37 6.06 -0.20
CA TRP A 14 8.64 5.19 -1.11
C TRP A 14 7.25 5.72 -1.46
N LEU A 15 6.49 6.21 -0.47
CA LEU A 15 5.18 6.83 -0.69
C LEU A 15 5.27 8.05 -1.61
N ASN A 16 6.28 8.91 -1.40
CA ASN A 16 6.51 10.07 -2.27
C ASN A 16 6.85 9.66 -3.70
N TRP A 17 7.63 8.59 -3.88
CA TRP A 17 7.88 8.02 -5.20
C TRP A 17 6.58 7.47 -5.81
N LEU A 18 5.77 6.75 -5.03
CA LEU A 18 4.52 6.15 -5.49
C LEU A 18 3.50 7.19 -5.96
N ILE A 19 3.29 8.26 -5.18
CA ILE A 19 2.35 9.34 -5.50
C ILE A 19 2.76 10.07 -6.77
N LYS A 20 4.07 10.35 -6.95
CA LYS A 20 4.58 11.02 -8.15
C LYS A 20 4.29 10.22 -9.43
N ASN A 21 4.29 8.90 -9.33
CA ASN A 21 4.04 8.01 -10.47
C ASN A 21 2.56 7.60 -10.62
N ASN A 22 1.71 7.87 -9.62
CA ASN A 22 0.27 7.55 -9.61
C ASN A 22 -0.53 8.80 -9.21
N ASN A 23 -0.61 9.78 -10.10
CA ASN A 23 -1.13 11.12 -9.80
C ASN A 23 -2.65 11.28 -10.00
N LYS A 24 -3.34 10.27 -10.52
CA LYS A 24 -4.78 10.31 -10.74
C LYS A 24 -5.49 9.70 -9.54
N LEU A 25 -6.15 10.53 -8.76
CA LEU A 25 -7.07 10.09 -7.72
C LEU A 25 -8.42 9.73 -8.36
N VAL A 26 -9.02 8.65 -7.86
CA VAL A 26 -10.35 8.17 -8.23
C VAL A 26 -11.11 7.81 -6.96
N ASP A 27 -12.43 7.77 -7.04
CA ASP A 27 -13.25 7.35 -5.91
C ASP A 27 -12.96 5.89 -5.54
N SER A 28 -13.05 5.59 -4.23
CA SER A 28 -12.90 4.22 -3.75
C SER A 28 -14.02 3.33 -4.25
N LEU A 29 -13.71 2.05 -4.44
CA LEU A 29 -14.71 1.01 -4.60
C LEU A 29 -15.54 0.89 -3.31
N ASP A 30 -16.81 0.51 -3.49
CA ASP A 30 -17.68 0.11 -2.40
C ASP A 30 -17.49 -1.37 -2.09
N TYR A 31 -16.58 -1.65 -1.15
CA TYR A 31 -16.24 -3.01 -0.75
C TYR A 31 -17.38 -3.76 -0.05
N GLN A 32 -18.44 -3.08 0.42
CA GLN A 32 -19.58 -3.74 1.07
C GLN A 32 -20.47 -4.50 0.08
N ASN A 33 -20.42 -4.11 -1.20
CA ASN A 33 -21.26 -4.65 -2.27
C ASN A 33 -20.49 -5.56 -3.24
N LEU A 34 -19.28 -5.99 -2.86
CA LEU A 34 -18.48 -6.95 -3.64
C LEU A 34 -18.67 -8.37 -3.10
N GLU A 35 -18.51 -9.37 -3.97
CA GLU A 35 -18.44 -10.76 -3.55
C GLU A 35 -17.14 -10.99 -2.76
N VAL A 36 -17.26 -11.44 -1.50
CA VAL A 36 -16.14 -11.67 -0.59
C VAL A 36 -15.97 -13.17 -0.35
N ILE A 37 -14.74 -13.67 -0.51
CA ILE A 37 -14.42 -15.09 -0.30
C ILE A 37 -14.25 -15.39 1.19
N GLU A 38 -13.39 -14.64 1.88
CA GLU A 38 -13.18 -14.72 3.33
C GLU A 38 -12.63 -13.39 3.89
N GLU A 39 -12.77 -13.18 5.19
CA GLU A 39 -12.16 -12.06 5.90
C GLU A 39 -10.64 -12.17 5.96
N ALA A 40 -9.96 -11.03 5.79
CA ALA A 40 -8.52 -10.93 6.01
C ALA A 40 -8.14 -11.39 7.43
N PRO A 41 -6.95 -12.00 7.64
CA PRO A 41 -5.82 -12.12 6.70
C PRO A 41 -5.88 -13.35 5.80
N GLY A 42 -7.00 -14.07 5.77
CA GLY A 42 -7.17 -15.27 4.99
C GLY A 42 -6.60 -16.52 5.65
N SER A 43 -7.03 -17.67 5.14
CA SER A 43 -6.73 -18.99 5.70
C SER A 43 -5.28 -19.43 5.46
N TYR A 44 -4.63 -18.92 4.41
CA TYR A 44 -3.31 -19.40 3.97
C TYR A 44 -2.19 -19.01 4.94
N VAL A 45 -2.28 -17.82 5.54
CA VAL A 45 -1.29 -17.33 6.52
C VAL A 45 -1.59 -17.79 7.95
N ARG A 46 -2.80 -18.33 8.20
CA ARG A 46 -3.18 -18.87 9.52
C ARG A 46 -2.65 -20.29 9.75
N LYS A 47 -2.05 -20.92 8.74
CA LYS A 47 -1.38 -22.22 8.82
C LYS A 47 0.12 -22.04 8.92
#